data_AF-L9XMI6-F1
#
_entry.id   AF-L9XMI6-F1
#
_cell.length_a   1.000
_cell.length_b   1.000
_cell.length_c   1.000
_cell.angle_alpha   90.00
_cell.angle_beta   90.00
_cell.angle_gamma   90.00
#
_symmetry.space_group_name_H-M   'P 1'
#
loop_
_entity.id
_entity.type
_entity.pdbx_description
1 polymer ?
#
loop_
_entity_poly.entity_id
_entity_poly.type
_entity_poly.pdbx_seq_one_letter_code
_entity_poly.pdbx_strand_id
1 'polypeptide(L)'
;MSRADETTAQPAETPDEAQSTGETTPLPRRFLATASGPVTRITDHGNETTEHVRAEIAIEHSIETLEEFATFWDFRDLRSWKQAALEVLLERQEPDAVTYAVDEDDFEAWDATVDGRIEAFAGLVETMVDYTGRDLSCRDTIPHRIASRINALTDGRQTTDDVLKEFADELSRAELWGHGAHLALLNVKHAHHESIEQPAATLARTLSDDGGEE
;
A
#
# COMPACT_ATOMS: atom_id res chain seq x y z
N MET A 1 -63.17 -31.98 -4.43
CA MET A 1 -62.89 -30.77 -3.63
C MET A 1 -62.55 -31.18 -2.20
N SER A 2 -61.39 -30.76 -1.72
CA SER A 2 -60.85 -30.69 -0.34
C SER A 2 -60.63 -31.95 0.53
N ARG A 3 -59.34 -32.18 0.86
CA ARG A 3 -58.71 -32.43 2.19
C ARG A 3 -57.17 -32.50 1.95
N ALA A 4 -56.34 -31.55 2.40
CA ALA A 4 -55.61 -31.48 3.69
C ALA A 4 -54.92 -32.82 4.03
N ASP A 5 -53.61 -32.96 4.31
CA ASP A 5 -52.62 -32.12 4.97
C ASP A 5 -51.23 -32.72 4.65
N GLU A 6 -50.21 -31.93 4.35
CA GLU A 6 -48.82 -32.31 4.69
C GLU A 6 -47.98 -31.04 4.88
N THR A 7 -48.07 -30.49 6.09
CA THR A 7 -47.22 -29.40 6.56
C THR A 7 -45.81 -29.95 6.79
N THR A 8 -44.90 -29.71 5.86
CA THR A 8 -43.45 -29.84 6.11
C THR A 8 -42.95 -28.50 6.61
N ALA A 9 -42.53 -28.45 7.86
CA ALA A 9 -41.94 -27.26 8.46
C ALA A 9 -40.64 -26.90 7.73
N GLN A 10 -40.60 -25.74 7.07
CA GLN A 10 -39.35 -25.10 6.70
C GLN A 10 -38.70 -24.53 7.97
N PRO A 11 -37.42 -24.83 8.24
CA PRO A 11 -36.64 -24.02 9.18
C PRO A 11 -36.60 -22.59 8.64
N ALA A 12 -36.87 -21.62 9.50
CA ALA A 12 -36.72 -20.21 9.19
C ALA A 12 -35.26 -19.95 8.77
N GLU A 13 -35.06 -19.62 7.50
CA GLU A 13 -33.84 -18.95 7.06
C GLU A 13 -33.80 -17.62 7.80
N THR A 14 -32.89 -17.55 8.78
CA THR A 14 -32.51 -16.28 9.37
C THR A 14 -31.80 -15.54 8.23
N PRO A 15 -32.19 -14.30 7.87
CA PRO A 15 -31.38 -13.53 6.95
C PRO A 15 -30.05 -13.34 7.66
N ASP A 16 -29.03 -14.03 7.15
CA ASP A 16 -27.65 -13.69 7.43
C ASP A 16 -27.53 -12.24 6.98
N GLU A 17 -27.51 -11.33 7.95
CA GLU A 17 -27.13 -9.95 7.71
C GLU A 17 -25.71 -10.03 7.18
N ALA A 18 -25.60 -10.08 5.85
CA ALA A 18 -24.38 -9.88 5.11
C ALA A 18 -23.91 -8.46 5.41
N GLN A 19 -23.29 -8.31 6.59
CA GLN A 19 -22.34 -7.27 6.86
C GLN A 19 -21.14 -7.59 5.97
N SER A 20 -21.22 -7.12 4.72
CA SER A 20 -20.06 -7.00 3.83
C SER A 20 -19.10 -6.00 4.47
N THR A 21 -18.36 -6.48 5.46
CA THR A 21 -17.09 -5.91 5.87
C THR A 21 -16.15 -6.21 4.71
N GLY A 22 -15.73 -5.16 3.99
CA GLY A 22 -14.91 -5.30 2.79
C GLY A 22 -13.71 -6.18 3.10
N GLU A 23 -13.68 -7.38 2.52
CA GLU A 23 -12.64 -8.36 2.76
C GLU A 23 -11.35 -7.84 2.11
N THR A 24 -10.45 -7.30 2.93
CA THR A 24 -9.12 -6.87 2.48
C THR A 24 -8.20 -8.07 2.26
N THR A 25 -7.33 -7.99 1.28
CA THR A 25 -6.50 -9.10 0.85
C THR A 25 -5.12 -9.01 1.49
N PRO A 26 -4.74 -9.94 2.38
CA PRO A 26 -3.46 -9.85 3.08
C PRO A 26 -2.27 -10.10 2.15
N LEU A 27 -1.20 -9.34 2.36
CA LEU A 27 0.11 -9.58 1.78
C LEU A 27 0.90 -10.56 2.65
N PRO A 28 1.62 -11.54 2.07
CA PRO A 28 2.42 -12.50 2.83
C PRO A 28 3.65 -11.85 3.50
N ARG A 29 4.02 -10.64 3.06
CA ARG A 29 5.14 -9.83 3.51
C ARG A 29 4.73 -8.36 3.45
N ARG A 30 4.93 -7.65 4.55
CA ARG A 30 4.54 -6.25 4.69
C ARG A 30 5.52 -5.30 4.01
N PHE A 31 5.00 -4.16 3.57
CA PHE A 31 5.78 -2.95 3.31
C PHE A 31 5.71 -2.04 4.55
N LEU A 32 6.63 -1.09 4.65
CA LEU A 32 6.65 -0.10 5.72
C LEU A 32 6.57 1.28 5.11
N ALA A 33 5.53 2.03 5.46
CA ALA A 33 5.45 3.45 5.21
C ALA A 33 5.97 4.20 6.43
N THR A 34 6.92 5.09 6.21
CA THR A 34 7.49 5.97 7.23
C THR A 34 7.29 7.41 6.82
N ALA A 35 6.98 8.28 7.77
CA ALA A 35 7.02 9.71 7.55
C ALA A 35 7.49 10.43 8.80
N SER A 36 8.29 11.47 8.66
CA SER A 36 8.72 12.31 9.77
C SER A 36 8.80 13.76 9.38
N GLY A 37 8.39 14.63 10.30
CA GLY A 37 8.46 16.06 10.10
C GLY A 37 7.66 16.87 11.11
N PRO A 38 7.66 18.20 10.93
CA PRO A 38 6.97 19.14 11.80
C PRO A 38 5.45 19.09 11.64
N VAL A 39 4.77 19.16 12.78
CA VAL A 39 3.31 19.31 12.90
C VAL A 39 2.95 20.36 13.93
N THR A 40 1.78 20.96 13.76
CA THR A 40 1.01 21.54 14.86
C THR A 40 0.08 20.47 15.41
N ARG A 41 0.37 19.97 16.62
CA ARG A 41 -0.50 19.07 17.36
C ARG A 41 -1.58 19.87 18.06
N ILE A 42 -2.82 19.55 17.76
CA ILE A 42 -4.02 20.16 18.32
C ILE A 42 -4.66 19.13 19.25
N THR A 43 -4.74 19.45 20.54
CA THR A 43 -5.34 18.55 21.55
C THR A 43 -6.58 19.21 22.14
N ASP A 44 -7.72 18.51 22.06
CA ASP A 44 -8.96 18.93 22.70
C ASP A 44 -9.06 18.27 24.09
N HIS A 45 -9.05 19.09 25.15
CA HIS A 45 -9.14 18.61 26.52
C HIS A 45 -10.59 18.48 27.03
N GLY A 46 -11.60 18.65 26.17
CA GLY A 46 -13.02 18.45 26.47
C GLY A 46 -13.64 19.49 27.43
N ASN A 47 -12.82 20.40 27.96
CA ASN A 47 -13.17 21.43 28.95
C ASN A 47 -12.91 22.86 28.40
N GLU A 48 -13.32 23.09 27.15
CA GLU A 48 -13.23 24.37 26.42
C GLU A 48 -11.81 24.85 26.08
N THR A 49 -10.78 24.08 26.40
CA THR A 49 -9.38 24.43 26.11
C THR A 49 -8.84 23.57 24.98
N THR A 50 -8.54 24.21 23.85
CA THR A 50 -7.78 23.61 22.74
C THR A 50 -6.32 24.02 22.88
N GLU A 51 -5.42 23.04 22.96
CA GLU A 51 -3.98 23.29 23.03
C GLU A 51 -3.35 23.09 21.65
N HIS A 52 -2.50 24.04 21.23
CA HIS A 52 -1.76 23.97 19.98
C HIS A 52 -0.27 23.94 20.30
N VAL A 53 0.40 22.84 19.96
CA VAL A 53 1.82 22.64 20.24
C VAL A 53 2.54 22.24 18.95
N ARG A 54 3.58 23.01 18.60
CA ARG A 54 4.48 22.61 17.53
C ARG A 54 5.36 21.45 17.99
N ALA A 55 5.42 20.39 17.19
CA ALA A 55 6.14 19.18 17.51
C ALA A 55 6.76 18.58 16.25
N GLU A 56 7.84 17.83 16.43
CA GLU A 56 8.35 16.89 15.42
C GLU A 56 7.75 15.52 15.72
N ILE A 57 7.21 14.85 14.71
CA ILE A 57 6.67 13.49 14.85
C ILE A 57 7.32 12.55 13.85
N ALA A 58 7.30 11.26 14.19
CA ALA A 58 7.66 10.16 13.31
C ALA A 58 6.51 9.16 13.30
N ILE A 59 6.15 8.73 12.10
CA ILE A 59 5.05 7.82 11.80
C ILE A 59 5.66 6.58 11.19
N GLU A 60 5.28 5.42 11.72
CA GLU A 60 5.56 4.13 11.10
C GLU A 60 4.23 3.40 10.91
N HIS A 61 3.96 2.96 9.69
CA HIS A 61 2.75 2.24 9.33
C HIS A 61 3.09 1.00 8.50
N SER A 62 2.65 -0.17 8.97
CA SER A 62 2.78 -1.43 8.23
C SER A 62 1.68 -1.53 7.18
N ILE A 63 2.08 -1.63 5.91
CA ILE A 63 1.17 -1.93 4.79
C ILE A 63 1.07 -3.45 4.70
N GLU A 64 -0.08 -3.99 5.08
CA GLU A 64 -0.28 -5.43 5.24
C GLU A 64 -1.26 -6.02 4.23
N THR A 65 -1.88 -5.17 3.41
CA THR A 65 -2.93 -5.58 2.46
C THR A 65 -2.65 -5.08 1.05
N LEU A 66 -3.22 -5.77 0.06
CA LEU A 66 -3.11 -5.42 -1.35
C LEU A 66 -3.78 -4.06 -1.64
N GLU A 67 -4.88 -3.77 -0.95
CA GLU A 67 -5.64 -2.54 -1.09
C GLU A 67 -4.88 -1.32 -0.52
N GLU A 68 -4.22 -1.48 0.63
CA GLU A 68 -3.33 -0.45 1.17
C GLU A 68 -2.13 -0.24 0.27
N PHE A 69 -1.50 -1.32 -0.20
CA PHE A 69 -0.40 -1.21 -1.15
C PHE A 69 -0.83 -0.46 -2.41
N ALA A 70 -2.01 -0.77 -2.95
CA ALA A 70 -2.53 -0.11 -4.14
C ALA A 70 -2.77 1.40 -3.91
N THR A 71 -3.23 1.78 -2.72
CA THR A 71 -3.38 3.19 -2.34
C THR A 71 -2.05 3.95 -2.45
N PHE A 72 -1.00 3.46 -1.79
CA PHE A 72 0.32 4.09 -1.85
C PHE A 72 0.95 4.00 -3.24
N TRP A 73 0.69 2.90 -3.97
CA TRP A 73 1.17 2.72 -5.32
C TRP A 73 0.57 3.74 -6.29
N ASP A 74 -0.70 4.13 -6.12
CA ASP A 74 -1.36 5.13 -6.96
C ASP A 74 -0.84 6.55 -6.73
N PHE A 75 -0.27 6.85 -5.56
CA PHE A 75 0.35 8.16 -5.31
C PHE A 75 1.54 8.45 -6.22
N ARG A 76 2.19 7.42 -6.78
CA ARG A 76 3.36 7.60 -7.67
C ARG A 76 3.09 8.49 -8.89
N ASP A 77 1.84 8.53 -9.35
CA ASP A 77 1.45 9.32 -10.53
C ASP A 77 0.99 10.75 -10.16
N LEU A 78 0.88 11.05 -8.86
CA LEU A 78 0.39 12.33 -8.39
C LEU A 78 1.51 13.35 -8.33
N ARG A 79 1.22 14.56 -8.83
CA ARG A 79 2.12 15.70 -8.65
C ARG A 79 2.24 16.12 -7.19
N SER A 80 1.20 15.84 -6.39
CA SER A 80 1.10 16.08 -4.96
C SER A 80 1.19 14.77 -4.16
N TRP A 81 2.03 13.83 -4.59
CA TRP A 81 2.18 12.51 -3.96
C TRP A 81 2.47 12.61 -2.46
N LYS A 82 3.35 13.55 -2.05
CA LYS A 82 3.74 13.75 -0.66
C LYS A 82 2.52 14.08 0.20
N GLN A 83 1.59 14.86 -0.36
CA GLN A 83 0.43 15.35 0.40
C GLN A 83 -0.55 14.22 0.61
N ALA A 84 -0.83 13.47 -0.45
CA ALA A 84 -1.70 12.31 -0.38
C ALA A 84 -1.14 11.23 0.57
N ALA A 85 0.18 11.00 0.55
CA ALA A 85 0.83 10.06 1.46
C ALA A 85 0.73 10.52 2.92
N LEU A 86 1.01 11.80 3.20
CA LEU A 86 0.94 12.34 4.55
C LEU A 86 -0.48 12.39 5.10
N GLU A 87 -1.48 12.76 4.29
CA GLU A 87 -2.89 12.72 4.69
C GLU A 87 -3.27 11.31 5.18
N VAL A 88 -2.97 10.26 4.38
CA VAL A 88 -3.24 8.87 4.77
C VAL A 88 -2.47 8.44 6.02
N LEU A 89 -1.21 8.87 6.18
CA LEU A 89 -0.38 8.49 7.32
C LEU A 89 -0.80 9.20 8.62
N LEU A 90 -1.20 10.47 8.52
CA LEU A 90 -1.66 11.27 9.66
C LEU A 90 -3.05 10.85 10.13
N GLU A 91 -3.96 10.51 9.21
CA GLU A 91 -5.28 9.95 9.55
C GLU A 91 -5.15 8.66 10.38
N ARG A 92 -4.07 7.89 10.20
CA ARG A 92 -3.81 6.64 10.91
C ARG A 92 -3.14 6.81 12.28
N GLN A 93 -2.65 8.01 12.60
CA GLN A 93 -2.12 8.34 13.93
C GLN A 93 -3.28 8.69 14.88
N GLU A 94 -4.13 7.71 15.21
CA GLU A 94 -5.27 7.92 16.11
C GLU A 94 -4.83 7.92 17.59
N PRO A 95 -4.93 9.08 18.24
CA PRO A 95 -5.73 9.16 19.46
C PRO A 95 -6.95 10.05 19.21
N ASP A 96 -8.14 9.60 19.63
CA ASP A 96 -9.45 10.29 19.50
C ASP A 96 -9.47 11.78 19.96
N ALA A 97 -8.45 12.24 20.68
CA ALA A 97 -8.31 13.59 21.24
C ALA A 97 -7.25 14.47 20.56
N VAL A 98 -6.53 13.95 19.55
CA VAL A 98 -5.41 14.66 18.92
C VAL A 98 -5.62 14.77 17.40
N THR A 99 -5.60 16.00 16.90
CA THR A 99 -5.56 16.30 15.46
C THR A 99 -4.21 16.89 15.10
N TYR A 100 -3.69 16.54 13.93
CA TYR A 100 -2.44 17.09 13.40
C TYR A 100 -2.75 18.03 12.25
N ALA A 101 -2.13 19.22 12.27
CA ALA A 101 -2.11 20.15 11.15
C ALA A 101 -0.67 20.32 10.65
N VAL A 102 -0.50 20.28 9.33
CA VAL A 102 0.78 20.57 8.67
C VAL A 102 0.66 21.91 7.97
N ASP A 103 1.52 22.86 8.32
CA ASP A 103 1.57 24.15 7.65
C ASP A 103 2.19 24.01 6.25
N GLU A 104 1.76 24.82 5.28
CA GLU A 104 2.27 24.74 3.89
C GLU A 104 3.79 24.97 3.81
N ASP A 105 4.31 25.87 4.65
CA ASP A 105 5.75 26.16 4.74
C ASP A 105 6.58 25.00 5.33
N ASP A 106 5.93 24.15 6.13
CA ASP A 106 6.54 23.00 6.81
C ASP A 106 6.48 21.72 5.99
N PHE A 107 5.62 21.71 4.96
CA PHE A 107 5.36 20.55 4.13
C PHE A 107 6.60 20.03 3.40
N GLU A 108 7.50 20.93 2.99
CA GLU A 108 8.74 20.53 2.32
C GLU A 108 9.74 19.85 3.25
N ALA A 109 9.68 20.14 4.56
CA ALA A 109 10.56 19.53 5.56
C ALA A 109 10.17 18.09 5.89
N TRP A 110 9.02 17.61 5.42
CA TRP A 110 8.61 16.23 5.60
C TRP A 110 9.36 15.29 4.68
N ASP A 111 9.91 14.26 5.32
CA ASP A 111 10.39 13.05 4.66
C ASP A 111 9.32 11.97 4.77
N ALA A 112 8.92 11.40 3.64
CA ALA A 112 7.91 10.36 3.56
C ALA A 112 8.32 9.31 2.53
N THR A 113 8.41 8.05 2.97
CA THR A 113 8.91 6.94 2.17
C THR A 113 8.07 5.69 2.42
N VAL A 114 7.83 4.90 1.37
CA VAL A 114 7.33 3.53 1.45
C VAL A 114 8.44 2.58 1.00
N ASP A 115 8.83 1.65 1.86
CA ASP A 115 9.87 0.70 1.55
C ASP A 115 9.46 -0.74 1.85
N GLY A 116 10.14 -1.68 1.19
CA GLY A 116 9.91 -3.11 1.34
C GLY A 116 11.18 -3.89 1.15
N ARG A 117 11.31 -5.02 1.85
CA ARG A 117 12.37 -5.96 1.50
C ARG A 117 12.08 -6.60 0.15
N ILE A 118 13.09 -7.16 -0.51
CA ILE A 118 12.93 -7.83 -1.81
C ILE A 118 11.79 -8.88 -1.77
N GLU A 119 11.66 -9.59 -0.65
CA GLU A 119 10.61 -10.60 -0.46
C GLU A 119 9.20 -10.01 -0.38
N ALA A 120 9.04 -8.74 -0.02
CA ALA A 120 7.75 -8.05 -0.03
C ALA A 120 7.21 -7.88 -1.46
N PHE A 121 8.10 -7.55 -2.42
CA PHE A 121 7.74 -7.44 -3.82
C PHE A 121 7.40 -8.80 -4.44
N ALA A 122 8.16 -9.85 -4.11
CA ALA A 122 7.82 -11.21 -4.53
C ALA A 122 6.46 -11.63 -3.96
N GLY A 123 6.22 -11.39 -2.67
CA GLY A 123 4.97 -11.68 -1.99
C GLY A 123 3.76 -10.96 -2.59
N LEU A 124 3.92 -9.70 -3.02
CA LEU A 124 2.89 -8.98 -3.75
C LEU A 124 2.47 -9.70 -5.04
N VAL A 125 3.45 -10.17 -5.83
CA VAL A 125 3.16 -10.88 -7.08
C VAL A 125 2.57 -12.26 -6.82
N GLU A 126 3.01 -12.97 -5.77
CA GLU A 126 2.38 -14.22 -5.30
C GLU A 126 0.89 -14.00 -5.00
N THR A 127 0.55 -12.95 -4.25
CA THR A 127 -0.86 -12.58 -3.99
C THR A 127 -1.64 -12.35 -5.30
N MET A 128 -1.03 -11.73 -6.32
CA MET A 128 -1.67 -11.54 -7.62
C MET A 128 -1.88 -12.86 -8.38
N VAL A 129 -0.91 -13.77 -8.30
CA VAL A 129 -1.03 -15.11 -8.91
C VAL A 129 -2.17 -15.89 -8.27
N ASP A 130 -2.38 -15.78 -6.96
CA ASP A 130 -3.48 -16.45 -6.28
C ASP A 130 -4.86 -16.06 -6.86
N TYR A 131 -5.01 -14.84 -7.38
CA TYR A 131 -6.23 -14.42 -8.09
C TYR A 131 -6.38 -14.98 -9.49
N THR A 132 -5.29 -15.44 -10.13
CA THR A 132 -5.36 -16.08 -11.46
C THR A 132 -6.16 -17.39 -11.38
N GLY A 133 -6.12 -18.07 -10.24
CA GLY A 133 -6.87 -19.31 -9.98
C GLY A 133 -8.27 -19.13 -9.39
N ARG A 134 -8.69 -17.90 -9.11
CA ARG A 134 -10.02 -17.58 -8.54
C ARG A 134 -11.02 -17.20 -9.63
N ASP A 135 -12.30 -17.21 -9.28
CA ASP A 135 -13.37 -16.72 -10.15
C ASP A 135 -13.12 -15.24 -10.52
N LEU A 136 -13.49 -14.85 -11.75
CA LEU A 136 -13.29 -13.47 -12.23
C LEU A 136 -14.02 -12.44 -11.36
N SER A 137 -15.15 -12.81 -10.76
CA SER A 137 -15.91 -11.94 -9.84
C SER A 137 -15.11 -11.58 -8.58
N CYS A 138 -14.14 -12.39 -8.16
CA CYS A 138 -13.24 -12.06 -7.05
C CYS A 138 -12.30 -10.88 -7.37
N ARG A 139 -12.24 -10.43 -8.64
CA ARG A 139 -11.39 -9.31 -9.07
C ARG A 139 -12.12 -7.98 -9.06
N ASP A 140 -13.45 -7.97 -8.94
CA ASP A 140 -14.25 -6.74 -8.95
C ASP A 140 -14.01 -5.87 -7.72
N THR A 141 -13.53 -6.48 -6.63
CA THR A 141 -13.14 -5.78 -5.38
C THR A 141 -11.69 -5.28 -5.39
N ILE A 142 -10.89 -5.68 -6.39
CA ILE A 142 -9.48 -5.31 -6.49
C ILE A 142 -9.35 -4.01 -7.30
N PRO A 143 -8.43 -3.08 -6.93
CA PRO A 143 -8.13 -1.92 -7.74
C PRO A 143 -7.83 -2.26 -9.21
N HIS A 144 -8.45 -1.52 -10.15
CA HIS A 144 -8.45 -1.84 -11.58
C HIS A 144 -7.05 -2.04 -12.18
N ARG A 145 -6.06 -1.27 -11.72
CA ARG A 145 -4.67 -1.37 -12.18
C ARG A 145 -4.00 -2.68 -11.76
N ILE A 146 -4.27 -3.16 -10.55
CA ILE A 146 -3.84 -4.48 -10.08
C ILE A 146 -4.57 -5.58 -10.88
N ALA A 147 -5.88 -5.42 -11.10
CA ALA A 147 -6.67 -6.35 -11.90
C ALA A 147 -6.13 -6.49 -13.33
N SER A 148 -5.63 -5.41 -13.94
CA SER A 148 -5.00 -5.45 -15.27
C SER A 148 -3.79 -6.38 -15.32
N ARG A 149 -2.91 -6.33 -14.30
CA ARG A 149 -1.75 -7.23 -14.21
C ARG A 149 -2.13 -8.67 -13.91
N ILE A 150 -3.12 -8.87 -13.03
CA ILE A 150 -3.69 -10.21 -12.78
C ILE A 150 -4.24 -10.81 -14.09
N ASN A 151 -4.93 -10.01 -14.92
CA ASN A 151 -5.42 -10.46 -16.22
C ASN A 151 -4.28 -10.82 -17.17
N ALA A 152 -3.21 -10.01 -17.22
CA ALA A 152 -2.04 -10.32 -18.05
C ALA A 152 -1.34 -11.62 -17.63
N LEU A 153 -1.24 -11.89 -16.32
CA LEU A 153 -0.77 -13.18 -15.77
C LEU A 153 -1.72 -14.33 -16.14
N THR A 154 -3.03 -14.13 -15.97
CA THR A 154 -4.06 -15.14 -16.27
C THR A 154 -4.04 -15.56 -17.73
N ASP A 155 -3.87 -14.59 -18.64
CA ASP A 155 -3.83 -14.81 -20.09
C ASP A 155 -2.48 -15.38 -20.57
N GLY A 156 -1.50 -15.50 -19.69
CA GLY A 156 -0.13 -15.90 -20.03
C GLY A 156 0.64 -14.88 -20.87
N ARG A 157 0.20 -13.61 -20.88
CA ARG A 157 0.88 -12.51 -21.58
C ARG A 157 2.10 -11.99 -20.83
N GLN A 158 2.12 -12.19 -19.51
CA GLN A 158 3.23 -11.85 -18.63
C GLN A 158 3.52 -13.02 -17.70
N THR A 159 4.78 -13.21 -17.36
CA THR A 159 5.20 -14.09 -16.26
C THR A 159 5.20 -13.35 -14.92
N THR A 160 5.35 -14.08 -13.82
CA THR A 160 5.52 -13.48 -12.48
C THR A 160 6.72 -12.54 -12.44
N ASP A 161 7.80 -12.93 -13.11
CA ASP A 161 9.03 -12.15 -13.12
C ASP A 161 8.90 -10.88 -13.97
N ASP A 162 8.14 -10.93 -15.07
CA ASP A 162 7.81 -9.75 -15.87
C ASP A 162 7.04 -8.73 -15.02
N VAL A 163 6.01 -9.19 -14.31
CA VAL A 163 5.20 -8.34 -13.42
C VAL A 163 6.03 -7.77 -12.26
N LEU A 164 6.87 -8.60 -11.62
CA LEU A 164 7.77 -8.17 -10.55
C LEU A 164 8.74 -7.10 -11.03
N LYS A 165 9.34 -7.31 -12.21
CA LYS A 165 10.27 -6.38 -12.83
C LYS A 165 9.61 -5.06 -13.17
N GLU A 166 8.42 -5.07 -13.74
CA GLU A 166 7.65 -3.86 -14.04
C GLU A 166 7.30 -3.09 -12.77
N PHE A 167 6.83 -3.78 -11.72
CA PHE A 167 6.57 -3.14 -10.43
C PHE A 167 7.82 -2.48 -9.85
N ALA A 168 8.91 -3.24 -9.76
CA ALA A 168 10.14 -2.73 -9.18
C ALA A 168 10.72 -1.55 -9.99
N ASP A 169 10.65 -1.63 -11.33
CA ASP A 169 11.08 -0.56 -12.23
C ASP A 169 10.22 0.70 -12.11
N GLU A 170 8.89 0.56 -12.06
CA GLU A 170 7.97 1.69 -11.84
C GLU A 170 8.20 2.35 -10.47
N LEU A 171 8.27 1.53 -9.41
CA LEU A 171 8.40 2.03 -8.04
C LEU A 171 9.76 2.68 -7.81
N SER A 172 10.84 2.11 -8.36
CA SER A 172 12.19 2.69 -8.25
C SER A 172 12.36 4.06 -8.90
N ARG A 173 11.38 4.53 -9.68
CA ARG A 173 11.37 5.86 -10.30
C ARG A 173 10.51 6.86 -9.54
N ALA A 174 9.74 6.39 -8.57
CA ALA A 174 8.81 7.21 -7.80
C ALA A 174 9.51 7.67 -6.51
N GLU A 175 9.50 8.97 -6.25
CA GLU A 175 10.16 9.57 -5.07
C GLU A 175 9.66 8.99 -3.74
N LEU A 176 8.38 8.61 -3.67
CA LEU A 176 7.77 7.99 -2.49
C LEU A 176 8.41 6.64 -2.12
N TRP A 177 9.01 5.92 -3.07
CA TRP A 177 9.40 4.52 -2.85
C TRP A 177 10.88 4.37 -2.59
N GLY A 178 11.21 3.68 -1.51
CA GLY A 178 12.56 3.53 -1.00
C GLY A 178 13.45 2.56 -1.78
N HIS A 179 14.65 2.35 -1.23
CA HIS A 179 15.73 1.55 -1.83
C HIS A 179 15.35 0.09 -2.11
N GLY A 180 14.35 -0.45 -1.39
CA GLY A 180 13.80 -1.78 -1.63
C GLY A 180 13.33 -2.00 -3.07
N ALA A 181 12.76 -0.99 -3.72
CA ALA A 181 12.34 -1.07 -5.11
C ALA A 181 13.54 -1.24 -6.06
N HIS A 182 14.62 -0.48 -5.83
CA HIS A 182 15.87 -0.64 -6.57
C HIS A 182 16.50 -2.01 -6.37
N LEU A 183 16.51 -2.51 -5.12
CA LEU A 183 17.03 -3.82 -4.77
C LEU A 183 16.21 -4.95 -5.44
N ALA A 184 14.89 -4.85 -5.43
CA ALA A 184 14.01 -5.81 -6.11
C ALA A 184 14.26 -5.83 -7.62
N LEU A 185 14.41 -4.65 -8.25
CA LEU A 185 14.70 -4.53 -9.68
C LEU A 185 16.07 -5.13 -10.03
N LEU A 186 17.08 -4.88 -9.20
CA LEU A 186 18.41 -5.44 -9.38
C LEU A 186 18.39 -6.96 -9.22
N ASN A 187 17.68 -7.47 -8.21
CA ASN A 187 17.55 -8.90 -7.94
C ASN A 187 16.89 -9.65 -9.10
N VAL A 188 15.74 -9.16 -9.61
CA VAL A 188 15.06 -9.81 -10.73
C VAL A 188 15.92 -9.77 -12.01
N LYS A 189 16.53 -8.63 -12.33
CA LYS A 189 17.46 -8.55 -13.49
C LYS A 189 18.63 -9.51 -13.37
N HIS A 190 19.24 -9.59 -12.19
CA HIS A 190 20.34 -10.51 -11.94
C HIS A 190 19.91 -11.97 -12.07
N ALA A 191 18.73 -12.33 -11.56
CA ALA A 191 18.17 -13.68 -11.67
C ALA A 191 17.96 -14.13 -13.13
N HIS A 192 17.65 -13.19 -14.03
CA HIS A 192 17.51 -13.44 -15.47
C HIS A 192 18.80 -13.24 -16.28
N HIS A 193 19.95 -13.07 -15.62
CA HIS A 193 21.23 -12.79 -16.27
C HIS A 193 21.20 -11.55 -17.19
N GLU A 194 20.38 -10.57 -16.84
CA GLU A 194 20.38 -9.26 -17.51
C GLU A 194 21.51 -8.37 -16.98
N SER A 195 21.85 -7.32 -17.72
CA SER A 195 22.81 -6.30 -17.28
C SER A 195 22.30 -5.57 -16.04
N ILE A 196 23.14 -5.52 -15.00
CA ILE A 196 22.83 -4.89 -13.72
C ILE A 196 23.73 -3.68 -13.42
N GLU A 197 24.71 -3.37 -14.26
CA GLU A 197 25.69 -2.30 -14.02
C GLU A 197 25.01 -0.94 -13.83
N GLN A 198 24.03 -0.61 -14.68
CA GLN A 198 23.27 0.63 -14.57
C GLN A 198 22.36 0.66 -13.33
N PRO A 199 21.48 -0.35 -13.08
CA PRO A 199 20.73 -0.44 -11.82
C PRO A 199 21.60 -0.35 -10.56
N ALA A 200 22.74 -1.06 -10.53
CA ALA A 200 23.65 -1.05 -9.40
C ALA A 200 24.29 0.32 -9.19
N ALA A 201 24.71 0.99 -10.27
CA ALA A 201 25.26 2.34 -10.20
C ALA A 201 24.22 3.38 -9.79
N THR A 202 22.95 3.19 -10.15
CA THR A 202 21.86 4.04 -9.65
C THR A 202 21.65 3.85 -8.16
N LEU A 203 21.52 2.61 -7.68
CA LEU A 203 21.37 2.32 -6.25
C LEU A 203 22.57 2.80 -5.43
N ALA A 204 23.80 2.66 -5.95
CA ALA A 204 24.98 3.16 -5.25
C ALA A 204 24.96 4.69 -5.09
N ARG A 205 24.42 5.43 -6.07
CA ARG A 205 24.27 6.88 -5.99
C ARG A 205 23.18 7.28 -4.98
N THR A 206 22.01 6.65 -5.04
CA THR A 206 20.93 6.96 -4.09
C THR A 206 21.37 6.71 -2.64
N LEU A 207 22.10 5.62 -2.37
CA LEU A 207 22.65 5.34 -1.04
C LEU A 207 23.77 6.30 -0.61
N SER A 208 24.46 6.93 -1.57
CA SER A 208 25.52 7.90 -1.27
C SER A 208 24.95 9.29 -1.01
N ASP A 209 23.88 9.66 -1.70
CA ASP A 209 23.22 10.96 -1.57
C ASP A 209 22.47 11.06 -0.21
N ASP A 210 21.92 9.96 0.30
CA ASP A 210 21.31 9.89 1.64
C ASP A 210 22.34 9.90 2.80
N GLY A 211 23.63 9.70 2.50
CA GLY A 211 24.72 9.67 3.49
C GLY A 211 25.52 10.98 3.58
N GLY A 212 25.08 12.03 2.89
CA GLY A 212 25.82 13.26 2.65
C GLY A 212 25.52 14.43 3.57
N GLU A 213 25.32 14.20 4.87
CA GLU A 213 25.40 15.26 5.90
C GLU A 213 26.30 14.78 7.06
N GLU A 214 27.62 15.02 6.92
CA GLU A 214 28.58 15.06 8.03
C GLU A 214 29.06 16.50 8.29
#